data_AF-A0A955PD04-F1
#
_entry.id   AF-A0A955PD04-F1
#
_cell.length_a   1.000
_cell.length_b   1.000
_cell.length_c   1.000
_cell.angle_alpha   90.00
_cell.angle_beta   90.00
_cell.angle_gamma   90.00
#
_symmetry.space_group_name_H-M   'P 1'
#
loop_
_entity.id
_entity.type
_entity.pdbx_description
1 polymer ?
#
loop_
_entity_poly.entity_id
_entity_poly.type
_entity_poly.pdbx_seq_one_letter_code
_entity_poly.pdbx_strand_id
1 'polypeptide(L)' 'MRTRLFLTFALILTSFSQAHAEEGKWIDLFNGKNLDGWVQKGGKANYTVEDGVIVGTSVPNTENSFLCTEKDYSD' A
#
# COMPACT_ATOMS: atom_id res chain seq x y z
N MET A 1 11.07 -42.87 34.87
CA MET A 1 10.26 -42.68 33.63
C MET A 1 9.35 -41.45 33.70
N ARG A 2 8.65 -41.19 34.82
CA ARG A 2 7.74 -40.05 34.97
C ARG A 2 8.38 -38.66 34.82
N THR A 3 9.57 -38.43 35.39
CA THR A 3 10.29 -37.14 35.30
C THR A 3 10.87 -36.84 33.91
N ARG A 4 11.29 -37.87 33.15
CA ARG A 4 11.74 -37.68 31.76
C ARG A 4 10.59 -37.31 30.82
N LEU A 5 9.38 -37.82 31.10
CA LEU A 5 8.16 -37.52 30.34
C LEU A 5 7.68 -36.06 30.54
N PHE A 6 7.86 -35.50 31.74
CA PHE A 6 7.57 -34.08 32.02
C PHE A 6 8.58 -33.13 31.35
N LEU A 7 9.86 -33.51 31.31
CA LEU A 7 10.92 -32.73 30.66
C LEU A 7 10.77 -32.67 29.13
N THR A 8 10.31 -33.75 28.48
CA THR A 8 10.00 -33.73 27.05
C THR A 8 8.73 -32.93 26.72
N PHE A 9 7.73 -32.92 27.61
CA PHE A 9 6.51 -32.13 27.40
C PHE A 9 6.77 -30.62 27.47
N ALA A 10 7.65 -30.17 28.37
CA ALA A 10 8.04 -28.77 28.48
C ALA A 10 8.84 -28.27 27.27
N LEU A 11 9.63 -29.13 26.62
CA LEU A 11 10.46 -28.77 25.47
C LEU A 11 9.62 -28.53 24.20
N ILE A 12 8.48 -29.21 24.05
CA ILE A 12 7.59 -29.08 22.88
C ILE A 12 6.82 -27.75 22.89
N LEU A 13 6.54 -27.17 24.07
CA LEU A 13 5.80 -25.90 24.18
C LEU A 13 6.61 -24.66 23.77
N THR A 14 7.95 -24.75 23.68
CA THR A 14 8.82 -23.60 23.40
C THR A 14 9.15 -23.41 21.91
N SER A 15 8.76 -24.36 21.06
CA SER A 15 9.15 -24.38 19.63
C SER A 15 8.13 -23.74 18.68
N PHE A 16 7.05 -23.14 19.19
CA PHE A 16 6.09 -22.40 18.37
C PHE A 16 6.54 -20.95 18.19
N SER A 17 7.67 -20.75 17.50
CA SER A 17 7.99 -19.43 16.95
C SER A 17 7.04 -19.19 15.78
N GLN A 18 5.98 -18.42 16.01
CA GLN A 18 5.17 -17.89 14.92
C GLN A 18 6.07 -17.04 14.02
N ALA A 19 6.38 -17.56 12.83
CA ALA A 19 6.89 -16.75 11.74
C ALA A 19 5.78 -15.76 11.36
N HIS A 20 5.79 -14.58 11.98
CA HIS A 20 5.03 -13.46 11.48
C HIS A 20 5.73 -13.02 10.19
N ALA A 21 5.13 -13.31 9.04
CA ALA A 21 5.44 -12.57 7.84
C ALA A 21 5.20 -11.09 8.17
N GLU A 22 6.18 -10.22 7.91
CA GLU A 22 5.90 -8.78 7.97
C GLU A 22 4.82 -8.50 6.94
N GLU A 23 3.60 -8.21 7.40
CA GLU A 23 2.61 -7.56 6.55
C GLU A 23 3.27 -6.28 6.05
N GLY A 24 3.51 -6.20 4.74
CA GLY A 24 4.09 -5.03 4.12
C GLY A 24 3.33 -3.80 4.61
N LYS A 25 4.08 -2.80 5.11
CA LYS A 25 3.47 -1.58 5.63
C LYS A 25 2.74 -0.88 4.49
N TRP A 26 1.41 -0.99 4.48
CA TRP A 26 0.57 -0.24 3.56
C TRP A 26 0.75 1.25 3.77
N ILE A 27 0.74 1.99 2.66
CA ILE A 27 0.75 3.45 2.65
C ILE A 27 -0.44 3.95 1.84
N ASP A 28 -1.08 5.01 2.31
CA ASP A 28 -2.10 5.71 1.55
C ASP A 28 -1.42 6.60 0.50
N LEU A 29 -1.66 6.33 -0.79
CA LEU A 29 -1.10 7.15 -1.88
C LEU A 29 -1.81 8.51 -2.03
N PHE A 30 -3.06 8.60 -1.56
CA PHE A 30 -3.85 9.82 -1.61
C PHE A 30 -4.20 10.26 -0.21
N ASN A 31 -3.97 11.55 0.08
CA ASN A 31 -4.15 12.12 1.41
C ASN A 31 -5.59 12.58 1.72
N GLY A 32 -6.53 12.40 0.79
CA GLY A 32 -7.93 12.79 0.95
C GLY A 32 -8.22 14.28 0.74
N LYS A 33 -7.22 15.10 0.39
CA LYS A 33 -7.33 16.57 0.42
C LYS A 33 -6.87 17.25 -0.87
N ASN A 34 -5.75 16.82 -1.44
CA ASN A 34 -5.15 17.45 -2.61
C ASN A 34 -4.30 16.44 -3.41
N LEU A 35 -3.68 16.91 -4.49
CA LEU A 35 -2.86 16.09 -5.38
C LEU A 35 -1.36 16.17 -5.05
N ASP A 36 -0.99 16.52 -3.81
CA ASP A 36 0.42 16.50 -3.40
C ASP A 36 0.99 15.08 -3.57
N GLY A 37 2.15 14.96 -4.23
CA GLY A 37 2.75 13.68 -4.57
C GLY A 37 2.22 13.03 -5.85
N TRP A 38 1.38 13.74 -6.62
CA TRP A 38 0.87 13.31 -7.92
C TRP A 38 1.34 14.24 -9.05
N VAL A 39 1.62 13.67 -10.21
CA VAL A 39 2.02 14.38 -11.43
C VAL A 39 1.22 13.90 -12.62
N GLN A 40 0.75 14.84 -13.43
CA GLN A 40 0.14 14.51 -14.71
C GLN A 40 1.20 14.18 -15.76
N LYS A 41 1.01 13.09 -16.49
CA LYS A 41 1.85 12.70 -17.64
C LYS A 41 0.99 12.68 -18.91
N GLY A 42 1.39 13.49 -19.90
CA GLY A 42 0.71 13.62 -21.18
C GLY A 42 -0.61 14.40 -21.12
N GLY A 43 -1.14 14.69 -22.31
CA GLY A 43 -2.46 15.30 -22.53
C GLY A 43 -2.74 16.56 -21.71
N LYS A 44 -4.03 16.90 -21.56
CA LYS A 44 -4.49 18.10 -20.84
C LYS A 44 -5.77 17.86 -20.03
N ALA A 45 -6.02 16.63 -19.58
CA ALA A 45 -7.12 16.37 -18.67
C ALA A 45 -6.99 17.23 -17.40
N ASN A 46 -8.11 17.66 -16.85
CA ASN A 46 -8.14 18.40 -15.59
C ASN A 46 -8.30 17.42 -14.44
N TYR A 47 -7.40 17.47 -13.46
CA TYR A 47 -7.51 16.69 -12.22
C TYR A 47 -7.72 17.64 -11.04
N THR A 48 -8.77 17.38 -10.26
CA THR A 48 -9.15 18.13 -9.06
C THR A 48 -9.46 17.18 -7.92
N VAL A 49 -9.62 17.72 -6.70
CA VAL A 49 -10.16 16.98 -5.56
C VAL A 49 -11.47 17.61 -5.13
N GLU A 50 -12.53 16.81 -5.10
CA GLU A 50 -13.89 17.22 -4.74
C GLU A 50 -14.42 16.23 -3.70
N ASP A 51 -14.89 16.74 -2.56
CA ASP A 51 -15.41 15.93 -1.44
C ASP A 51 -14.51 14.76 -1.01
N GLY A 52 -13.20 14.97 -1.06
CA GLY A 52 -12.21 13.95 -0.69
C GLY A 52 -12.04 12.85 -1.73
N VAL A 53 -12.39 13.11 -2.99
CA VAL A 53 -12.26 12.19 -4.13
C VAL A 53 -11.49 12.88 -5.25
N ILE A 54 -10.58 12.16 -5.90
CA ILE A 54 -9.89 12.65 -7.11
C ILE A 54 -10.88 12.58 -8.28
N VAL A 55 -11.11 13.72 -8.93
CA VAL A 55 -11.97 13.84 -10.12
C VAL A 55 -11.10 14.15 -11.33
N GLY A 56 -11.21 13.32 -12.37
CA GLY A 56 -10.54 13.52 -13.66
C GLY A 56 -11.52 13.87 -14.75
N THR A 57 -11.34 15.00 -15.43
CA THR A 57 -12.18 15.45 -16.55
C THR A 57 -11.37 15.48 -17.84
N SER A 58 -11.83 14.76 -18.86
CA SER A 58 -11.18 14.74 -20.17
C SER A 58 -11.35 16.06 -20.92
N VAL A 59 -10.36 16.41 -21.74
CA VAL A 59 -10.41 17.58 -22.62
C VAL A 59 -10.41 17.11 -24.08
N PRO A 60 -11.46 17.41 -24.87
CA PRO A 60 -11.53 17.00 -26.28
C PRO A 60 -10.35 17.50 -27.10
N ASN A 61 -9.97 16.72 -28.12
CA ASN A 61 -8.87 17.05 -29.05
C ASN A 61 -7.51 17.28 -28.36
N THR A 62 -7.26 16.54 -27.27
CA THR A 62 -5.96 16.50 -26.59
C THR A 62 -5.47 15.07 -26.50
N GLU A 63 -4.16 14.88 -26.30
CA GLU A 63 -3.58 13.55 -26.11
C GLU A 63 -4.11 12.88 -24.84
N ASN A 64 -3.85 11.58 -24.70
CA ASN A 64 -4.22 10.87 -23.49
C ASN A 64 -3.45 11.41 -22.27
N SER A 65 -4.14 11.53 -21.14
CA SER A 65 -3.59 12.03 -19.88
C SER A 65 -3.60 10.94 -18.82
N PHE A 66 -2.53 10.88 -18.03
CA PHE A 66 -2.43 9.99 -16.87
C PHE A 66 -2.13 10.81 -15.62
N LEU A 67 -2.74 10.47 -14.49
CA LEU A 67 -2.35 10.95 -13.17
C LEU A 67 -1.50 9.87 -12.50
N CYS A 68 -0.24 10.17 -12.24
CA CYS A 68 0.74 9.23 -11.71
C CYS A 68 1.26 9.72 -10.36
N THR A 69 1.80 8.81 -9.54
CA THR A 69 2.61 9.22 -8.38
C THR A 69 3.90 9.89 -8.87
N GLU A 70 4.38 10.88 -8.11
CA GLU A 70 5.72 11.45 -8.32
C GLU A 70 6.82 10.43 -8.01
N LYS A 71 6.57 9.59 -7.00
CA LYS A 71 7.46 8.50 -6.61
C LYS A 71 7.28 7.29 -7.51
N ASP A 72 8.40 6.69 -7.92
CA ASP A 72 8.44 5.38 -8.56
C ASP A 72 8.49 4.24 -7.52
N TYR A 73 7.87 3.11 -7.84
CA TYR A 73 7.78 1.93 -6.97
C TYR A 73 8.29 0.68 -7.70
N SER A 74 8.82 -0.27 -6.93
CA SER A 74 9.18 -1.63 -7.38
C SER A 74 8.71 -2.64 -6.33
N ASP A 75 8.54 -3.88 -6.76
CA ASP A 75 8.23 -5.02 -5.87
C ASP A 75 9.46 -5.52 -5.10
#